data_AF-A0A7C6XAF7-F1
#
_entry.id   AF-A0A7C6XAF7-F1
#
_cell.length_a   1.000
_cell.length_b   1.000
_cell.length_c   1.000
_cell.angle_alpha   90.00
_cell.angle_beta   90.00
_cell.angle_gamma   90.00
#
_symmetry.space_group_name_H-M   'P 1'
#
loop_
_entity.id
_entity.type
_entity.pdbx_description
1 polymer ?
#
loop_
_entity_poly.entity_id
_entity_poly.type
_entity_poly.pdbx_seq_one_letter_code
_entity_poly.pdbx_strand_id
1 'polypeptide(L)'
;MRKKRKMAGTLSLEAALTLPLVLLLLFTFLGLIQGEEDSLILAHALDQTARETALLLPLADMIDDLGDPLALIRDLIPDEALARLALDGLSDMAGTVLASPLLLERVDLWARATASARSRRPPGGARRLALDFDQDRRSIWLLLSFEHKTLLHTEWRTVRSRIPLWNRGSLLGTEDREGNEDADSVWLLHNFERGAIIREKFGGCLPEFYPVIAAWDGREALAIKSMDWTAPTWSDPAAVKKRLDGFVADLAAFEGAGSPGPLAGEIQMRRLILVIPDNAIAWKTAGLLDSWKGEADRMGVLLEIREYGTSEAYSPSG
;
A
#
# COMPACT_ATOMS: atom_id res chain seq x y z
N MET A 1 53.85 68.41 -16.62
CA MET A 1 52.51 67.86 -16.98
C MET A 1 52.47 66.37 -16.67
N ARG A 2 51.83 65.94 -15.58
CA ARG A 2 51.70 64.51 -15.29
C ARG A 2 50.40 64.29 -14.53
N LYS A 3 49.33 63.86 -15.20
CA LYS A 3 48.16 63.30 -14.51
C LYS A 3 47.26 62.49 -15.43
N LYS A 4 46.80 61.37 -14.85
CA LYS A 4 45.62 60.56 -15.16
C LYS A 4 45.68 59.65 -16.38
N ARG A 5 46.32 58.49 -16.21
CA ARG A 5 45.94 57.23 -16.88
C ARG A 5 46.37 56.09 -15.95
N LYS A 6 45.46 55.56 -15.11
CA LYS A 6 45.63 54.27 -14.37
C LYS A 6 44.46 53.86 -13.44
N MET A 7 43.21 54.30 -13.65
CA MET A 7 42.07 53.86 -12.80
C MET A 7 40.93 53.14 -13.53
N ALA A 8 40.94 53.08 -14.87
CA ALA A 8 39.87 52.42 -15.63
C ALA A 8 40.01 50.89 -15.67
N GLY A 9 41.24 50.35 -15.65
CA GLY A 9 41.48 48.91 -15.77
C GLY A 9 41.17 48.11 -14.50
N THR A 10 41.25 48.72 -13.31
CA THR A 10 40.93 48.07 -12.03
C THR A 10 39.43 47.85 -11.86
N LEU A 11 38.62 48.81 -12.32
CA LEU A 11 37.15 48.75 -12.22
C LEU A 11 36.56 47.65 -13.11
N SER A 12 37.14 47.41 -14.29
CA SER A 12 36.76 46.29 -15.16
C SER A 12 37.22 44.93 -14.63
N LEU A 13 38.37 44.86 -13.96
CA LEU A 13 38.89 43.62 -13.37
C LEU A 13 38.07 43.19 -12.15
N GLU A 14 37.76 44.14 -11.25
CA GLU A 14 36.90 43.89 -10.10
C GLU A 14 35.51 43.46 -10.54
N ALA A 15 34.89 44.15 -11.51
CA ALA A 15 33.60 43.77 -12.06
C ALA A 15 33.61 42.37 -12.70
N ALA A 16 34.69 42.00 -13.40
CA ALA A 16 34.83 40.68 -14.03
C ALA A 16 34.97 39.54 -13.02
N LEU A 17 35.48 39.82 -11.81
CA LEU A 17 35.58 38.85 -10.72
C LEU A 17 34.30 38.80 -9.87
N THR A 18 33.66 39.95 -9.62
CA THR A 18 32.46 40.02 -8.77
C THR A 18 31.20 39.53 -9.48
N LEU A 19 31.03 39.82 -10.77
CA LEU A 19 29.85 39.43 -11.52
C LEU A 19 29.60 37.91 -11.54
N PRO A 20 30.57 37.04 -11.88
CA PRO A 20 30.35 35.60 -11.88
C PRO A 20 30.04 35.06 -10.47
N LEU A 21 30.63 35.65 -9.42
CA LEU A 21 30.32 35.29 -8.04
C LEU A 21 28.88 35.64 -7.67
N VAL A 22 28.42 36.84 -8.04
CA VAL A 22 27.04 37.28 -7.81
C VAL A 22 26.05 36.42 -8.60
N LEU A 23 26.36 36.10 -9.86
CA LEU A 23 25.54 35.21 -10.69
C LEU A 23 25.47 33.80 -10.10
N LEU A 24 26.60 33.23 -9.67
CA LEU A 24 26.63 31.93 -9.00
C LEU A 24 25.71 31.92 -7.77
N LEU A 25 25.79 32.97 -6.95
CA LEU A 25 24.96 33.13 -5.77
C LEU A 25 23.48 33.23 -6.14
N LEU A 26 23.12 34.05 -7.14
CA LEU A 26 21.73 34.16 -7.64
C LEU A 26 21.19 32.83 -8.20
N PHE A 27 21.98 32.11 -8.98
CA PHE A 27 21.59 30.79 -9.49
C PHE A 27 21.42 29.76 -8.38
N THR A 28 22.26 29.82 -7.35
CA THR A 28 22.12 28.97 -6.17
C THR A 28 20.81 29.26 -5.44
N PHE A 29 20.50 30.54 -5.20
CA PHE A 29 19.22 30.93 -4.60
C PHE A 29 18.02 30.51 -5.45
N LEU A 30 18.10 30.68 -6.77
CA LEU A 30 17.03 30.26 -7.67
C LEU A 30 16.80 28.74 -7.60
N GLY A 31 17.87 27.94 -7.57
CA GLY A 31 17.79 26.49 -7.42
C GLY A 31 17.20 26.05 -6.08
N LEU A 32 17.55 26.75 -4.98
CA LEU A 32 16.97 26.49 -3.66
C LEU A 32 15.47 26.81 -3.62
N ILE A 33 15.06 27.94 -4.19
CA ILE A 33 13.64 28.33 -4.28
C ILE A 33 12.87 27.29 -5.09
N GLN A 34 13.40 26.86 -6.24
CA GLN A 34 12.77 25.82 -7.07
C GLN A 34 12.62 24.50 -6.30
N GLY A 35 13.62 24.10 -5.52
CA GLY A 35 13.55 22.89 -4.70
C GLY A 35 12.49 22.92 -3.60
N GLU A 36 12.33 24.06 -2.93
CA GLU A 36 11.25 24.24 -1.95
C GLU A 36 9.87 24.24 -2.62
N GLU A 37 9.74 24.86 -3.79
CA GLU A 37 8.49 24.85 -4.54
C GLU A 37 8.10 23.45 -5.01
N ASP A 38 9.05 22.65 -5.49
CA ASP A 38 8.83 21.26 -5.88
C ASP A 38 8.39 20.40 -4.68
N SER A 39 9.02 20.61 -3.51
CA SER A 39 8.63 19.98 -2.26
C SER A 39 7.18 20.33 -1.87
N LEU A 40 6.78 21.59 -2.00
CA LEU A 40 5.41 22.04 -1.71
C LEU A 40 4.38 21.44 -2.68
N ILE A 41 4.72 21.33 -3.97
CA ILE A 41 3.84 20.69 -4.96
C ILE A 41 3.64 19.21 -4.63
N LEU A 42 4.73 18.49 -4.32
CA LEU A 42 4.66 17.08 -3.98
C LEU A 42 3.95 16.83 -2.64
N ALA A 43 4.18 17.69 -1.64
CA ALA A 43 3.46 17.61 -0.37
C ALA A 43 1.94 17.81 -0.58
N HIS A 44 1.54 18.79 -1.39
CA HIS A 44 0.13 19.00 -1.71
C HIS A 44 -0.49 17.81 -2.45
N ALA A 45 0.23 17.26 -3.44
CA ALA A 45 -0.22 16.10 -4.19
C ALA A 45 -0.38 14.86 -3.28
N LEU A 46 0.56 14.67 -2.35
CA LEU A 46 0.50 13.61 -1.36
C LEU A 46 -0.69 13.77 -0.39
N ASP A 47 -0.96 15.00 0.06
CA ASP A 47 -2.12 15.30 0.92
C ASP A 47 -3.45 15.05 0.21
N GLN A 48 -3.58 15.42 -1.06
CA GLN A 48 -4.80 15.13 -1.84
C GLN A 48 -4.98 13.63 -2.01
N THR A 49 -3.91 12.91 -2.34
CA THR A 49 -3.94 11.46 -2.46
C THR A 49 -4.35 10.82 -1.12
N ALA A 50 -3.78 11.26 0.00
CA ALA A 50 -4.14 10.77 1.33
C ALA A 50 -5.63 10.98 1.66
N ARG A 51 -6.20 12.13 1.29
CA ARG A 51 -7.64 12.42 1.49
C ARG A 51 -8.52 11.52 0.63
N GLU A 52 -8.17 11.32 -0.62
CA GLU A 52 -8.90 10.41 -1.51
C GLU A 52 -8.86 8.98 -0.99
N THR A 53 -7.69 8.50 -0.59
CA THR A 53 -7.54 7.17 0.01
C THR A 53 -8.32 7.03 1.32
N ALA A 54 -8.36 8.08 2.15
CA ALA A 54 -9.15 8.08 3.39
C ALA A 54 -10.66 7.89 3.13
N LEU A 55 -11.17 8.39 2.02
CA LEU A 55 -12.58 8.24 1.63
C LEU A 55 -12.89 6.86 1.05
N LEU A 56 -11.90 6.18 0.47
CA LEU A 56 -12.05 4.86 -0.15
C LEU A 56 -11.94 3.71 0.86
N LEU A 57 -11.26 3.92 1.99
CA LEU A 57 -11.09 2.90 3.03
C LEU A 57 -12.42 2.33 3.57
N PRO A 58 -13.44 3.14 3.91
CA PRO A 58 -14.75 2.63 4.32
C PRO A 58 -15.49 1.84 3.23
N LEU A 59 -15.19 2.07 1.94
CA LEU A 59 -15.77 1.31 0.84
C LEU A 59 -15.14 -0.08 0.70
N ALA A 60 -13.86 -0.23 1.06
CA ALA A 60 -13.20 -1.54 1.16
C ALA A 60 -13.93 -2.48 2.12
N ASP A 61 -14.44 -1.90 3.20
CA ASP A 61 -15.12 -2.60 4.29
C ASP A 61 -16.51 -3.10 3.86
N MET A 62 -17.19 -2.37 2.97
CA MET A 62 -18.52 -2.72 2.45
C MET A 62 -18.50 -3.77 1.33
N ILE A 63 -17.34 -4.03 0.73
CA ILE A 63 -17.19 -4.92 -0.43
C ILE A 63 -17.49 -6.39 -0.08
N ASP A 64 -17.22 -6.81 1.16
CA ASP A 64 -17.49 -8.20 1.58
C ASP A 64 -18.99 -8.46 1.86
N ASP A 65 -19.75 -7.42 2.22
CA ASP A 65 -21.20 -7.50 2.46
C ASP A 65 -22.06 -7.25 1.20
N LEU A 66 -21.44 -6.77 0.11
CA LEU A 66 -22.12 -6.43 -1.13
C LEU A 66 -21.86 -7.48 -2.21
N GLY A 67 -22.92 -8.07 -2.75
CA GLY A 67 -22.84 -9.20 -3.68
C GLY A 67 -22.14 -8.95 -5.02
N ASP A 68 -21.92 -7.71 -5.46
CA ASP A 68 -21.12 -7.40 -6.67
C ASP A 68 -20.25 -6.14 -6.49
N PRO A 69 -19.05 -6.27 -5.91
CA PRO A 69 -18.15 -5.17 -5.63
C PRO A 69 -17.43 -4.60 -6.88
N LEU A 70 -17.43 -5.33 -8.00
CA LEU A 70 -16.85 -4.87 -9.27
C LEU A 70 -17.69 -3.78 -9.93
N ALA A 71 -19.01 -3.85 -9.83
CA ALA A 71 -19.92 -2.88 -10.42
C ALA A 71 -19.72 -1.47 -9.83
N LEU A 72 -19.52 -1.38 -8.52
CA LEU A 72 -19.39 -0.12 -7.79
C LEU A 72 -18.04 0.58 -8.05
N ILE A 73 -16.95 -0.19 -8.15
CA ILE A 73 -15.63 0.35 -8.47
C ILE A 73 -15.56 0.81 -9.94
N ARG A 74 -16.26 0.12 -10.86
CA ARG A 74 -16.34 0.53 -12.28
C ARG A 74 -17.05 1.88 -12.47
N ASP A 75 -17.98 2.25 -11.60
CA ASP A 75 -18.64 3.56 -11.63
C ASP A 75 -17.69 4.71 -11.23
N LEU A 76 -16.70 4.43 -10.39
CA LEU A 76 -15.72 5.41 -9.90
C LEU A 76 -14.43 5.44 -10.72
N ILE A 77 -14.01 4.27 -11.24
CA ILE A 77 -12.79 4.08 -12.01
C ILE A 77 -13.19 3.42 -13.35
N PRO A 78 -13.29 4.21 -14.43
CA PRO A 78 -13.75 3.70 -15.72
C PRO A 78 -12.75 2.75 -16.41
N ASP A 79 -11.51 2.68 -15.92
CA ASP A 79 -10.51 1.73 -16.40
C ASP A 79 -10.70 0.36 -15.74
N GLU A 80 -11.02 -0.65 -16.55
CA GLU A 80 -11.38 -2.00 -16.09
C GLU A 80 -10.19 -2.78 -15.51
N ALA A 81 -8.97 -2.52 -15.96
CA ALA A 81 -7.77 -3.15 -15.40
C ALA A 81 -7.46 -2.53 -14.02
N LEU A 82 -7.60 -1.22 -13.91
CA LEU A 82 -7.38 -0.48 -12.68
C LEU A 82 -8.46 -0.77 -11.63
N ALA A 83 -9.71 -0.90 -12.04
CA ALA A 83 -10.82 -1.28 -11.16
C ALA A 83 -10.64 -2.69 -10.57
N ARG A 84 -10.16 -3.64 -11.38
CA ARG A 84 -9.86 -5.01 -10.93
C ARG A 84 -8.65 -5.04 -9.99
N LEU A 85 -7.60 -4.29 -10.29
CA LEU A 85 -6.41 -4.21 -9.44
C LEU A 85 -6.70 -3.50 -8.10
N ALA A 86 -7.60 -2.50 -8.12
CA ALA A 86 -8.12 -1.87 -6.92
C ALA A 86 -8.96 -2.85 -6.09
N LEU A 87 -9.87 -3.60 -6.71
CA LEU A 87 -10.67 -4.62 -6.01
C LEU A 87 -9.78 -5.71 -5.37
N ASP A 88 -8.82 -6.24 -6.14
CA ASP A 88 -7.93 -7.29 -5.68
C ASP A 88 -7.02 -6.81 -4.54
N GLY A 89 -6.60 -5.53 -4.58
CA GLY A 89 -5.82 -4.87 -3.53
C GLY A 89 -6.62 -4.37 -2.32
N LEU A 90 -7.93 -4.24 -2.42
CA LEU A 90 -8.81 -3.89 -1.28
C LEU A 90 -9.15 -5.12 -0.43
N SER A 91 -9.25 -6.30 -1.05
CA SER A 91 -9.64 -7.54 -0.37
C SER A 91 -8.48 -8.22 0.39
N ASP A 92 -7.22 -7.86 0.09
CA ASP A 92 -6.04 -8.37 0.79
C ASP A 92 -5.06 -7.24 1.13
N MET A 93 -4.66 -7.13 2.39
CA MET A 93 -3.75 -6.08 2.90
C MET A 93 -2.36 -6.02 2.23
N ALA A 94 -2.02 -6.96 1.35
CA ALA A 94 -0.87 -6.86 0.45
C ALA A 94 -1.06 -5.78 -0.64
N GLY A 95 -2.31 -5.35 -0.86
CA GLY A 95 -2.70 -4.34 -1.81
C GLY A 95 -2.27 -2.92 -1.46
N THR A 96 -1.88 -2.60 -0.22
CA THR A 96 -1.40 -1.24 0.09
C THR A 96 0.03 -1.03 -0.41
N VAL A 97 0.88 -2.07 -0.41
CA VAL A 97 2.22 -2.03 -1.01
C VAL A 97 2.14 -2.16 -2.53
N LEU A 98 1.22 -2.98 -3.07
CA LEU A 98 0.95 -3.07 -4.51
C LEU A 98 0.13 -1.87 -5.06
N ALA A 99 -0.51 -1.08 -4.20
CA ALA A 99 -1.05 0.23 -4.53
C ALA A 99 0.02 1.32 -4.49
N SER A 100 1.27 1.05 -4.08
CA SER A 100 2.32 2.07 -4.12
C SER A 100 2.53 2.62 -5.54
N PRO A 101 2.55 1.81 -6.63
CA PRO A 101 2.50 2.31 -8.00
C PRO A 101 1.26 3.17 -8.30
N LEU A 102 0.06 2.75 -7.86
CA LEU A 102 -1.18 3.48 -8.11
C LEU A 102 -1.27 4.81 -7.35
N LEU A 103 -0.87 4.79 -6.08
CA LEU A 103 -0.77 5.96 -5.23
C LEU A 103 0.31 6.91 -5.76
N LEU A 104 1.42 6.38 -6.27
CA LEU A 104 2.46 7.19 -6.89
C LEU A 104 2.01 7.78 -8.24
N GLU A 105 1.26 7.03 -9.04
CA GLU A 105 0.59 7.55 -10.24
C GLU A 105 -0.43 8.65 -9.87
N ARG A 106 -1.19 8.46 -8.79
CA ARG A 106 -2.16 9.43 -8.30
C ARG A 106 -1.49 10.70 -7.77
N VAL A 107 -0.38 10.55 -7.04
CA VAL A 107 0.49 11.66 -6.63
C VAL A 107 1.03 12.39 -7.86
N ASP A 108 1.44 11.67 -8.90
CA ASP A 108 1.96 12.27 -10.13
C ASP A 108 0.89 13.06 -10.90
N LEU A 109 -0.34 12.55 -10.94
CA LEU A 109 -1.49 13.25 -11.52
C LEU A 109 -1.72 14.58 -10.78
N TRP A 110 -1.80 14.55 -9.45
CA TRP A 110 -2.01 15.76 -8.65
C TRP A 110 -0.82 16.73 -8.71
N ALA A 111 0.41 16.22 -8.78
CA ALA A 111 1.60 17.03 -8.95
C ALA A 111 1.59 17.77 -10.29
N ARG A 112 1.21 17.09 -11.37
CA ARG A 112 1.05 17.71 -12.71
C ARG A 112 -0.06 18.75 -12.74
N ALA A 113 -1.22 18.44 -12.14
CA ALA A 113 -2.35 19.37 -12.05
C ALA A 113 -1.96 20.65 -11.28
N THR A 114 -1.29 20.49 -10.14
CA THR A 114 -0.84 21.61 -9.29
C THR A 114 0.24 22.44 -9.99
N ALA A 115 1.19 21.80 -10.67
CA ALA A 115 2.22 22.49 -11.43
C ALA A 115 1.64 23.28 -12.62
N SER A 116 0.70 22.67 -13.36
CA SER A 116 0.00 23.32 -14.47
C SER A 116 -0.80 24.54 -14.00
N ALA A 117 -1.50 24.43 -12.87
CA ALA A 117 -2.24 25.55 -12.29
C ALA A 117 -1.33 26.73 -11.91
N ARG A 118 -0.06 26.46 -11.60
CA ARG A 118 0.96 27.46 -11.27
C ARG A 118 1.82 27.89 -12.48
N SER A 119 1.49 27.45 -13.70
CA SER A 119 2.28 27.69 -14.92
C SER A 119 3.74 27.24 -14.80
N ARG A 120 3.97 26.12 -14.10
CA ARG A 120 5.30 25.55 -13.85
C ARG A 120 5.43 24.16 -14.45
N ARG A 121 6.68 23.73 -14.61
CA ARG A 121 6.97 22.33 -14.92
C ARG A 121 6.70 21.48 -13.68
N PRO A 122 6.12 20.27 -13.85
CA PRO A 122 5.98 19.35 -12.74
C PRO A 122 7.36 18.98 -12.19
N PRO A 123 7.45 18.70 -10.87
CA PRO A 123 8.68 18.18 -10.28
C PRO A 123 9.16 16.96 -11.08
N GLY A 124 10.46 16.83 -11.28
CA GLY A 124 11.07 15.68 -11.96
C GLY A 124 11.70 14.70 -10.98
N GLY A 125 12.48 13.75 -11.50
CA GLY A 125 13.31 12.85 -10.68
C GLY A 125 12.65 11.53 -10.29
N ALA A 126 13.46 10.59 -9.80
CA ALA A 126 12.97 9.33 -9.27
C ALA A 126 12.18 9.55 -7.97
N ARG A 127 11.12 8.75 -7.78
CA ARG A 127 10.24 8.82 -6.60
C ARG A 127 10.04 7.43 -6.01
N ARG A 128 9.87 7.39 -4.69
CA ARG A 128 9.59 6.17 -3.92
C ARG A 128 8.55 6.53 -2.88
N LEU A 129 7.48 5.73 -2.81
CA LEU A 129 6.45 5.86 -1.79
C LEU A 129 6.60 4.70 -0.81
N ALA A 130 6.55 5.01 0.48
CA ALA A 130 6.46 4.05 1.56
C ALA A 130 5.25 4.38 2.43
N LEU A 131 4.78 3.36 3.15
CA LEU A 131 3.63 3.42 4.03
C LEU A 131 4.10 3.01 5.42
N ASP A 132 3.76 3.80 6.43
CA ASP A 132 4.07 3.50 7.83
C ASP A 132 2.78 3.56 8.65
N PHE A 133 2.51 2.55 9.47
CA PHE A 133 1.25 2.40 10.17
C PHE A 133 1.46 2.66 11.65
N ASP A 134 0.77 3.67 12.15
CA ASP A 134 0.75 4.01 13.55
C ASP A 134 -0.48 3.37 14.19
N GLN A 135 -0.27 2.18 14.77
CA GLN A 135 -1.32 1.39 15.44
C GLN A 135 -1.91 2.15 16.63
N ASP A 136 -1.06 2.82 17.42
CA ASP A 136 -1.47 3.59 18.61
C ASP A 136 -2.37 4.77 18.22
N ARG A 137 -2.06 5.45 17.11
CA ARG A 137 -2.78 6.65 16.68
C ARG A 137 -3.79 6.41 15.57
N ARG A 138 -4.08 5.14 15.24
CA ARG A 138 -5.03 4.73 14.20
C ARG A 138 -4.85 5.55 12.91
N SER A 139 -3.64 5.53 12.34
CA SER A 139 -3.36 6.28 11.10
C SER A 139 -2.28 5.67 10.23
N ILE A 140 -2.39 5.92 8.94
CA ILE A 140 -1.39 5.54 7.95
C ILE A 140 -0.60 6.77 7.56
N TRP A 141 0.72 6.70 7.62
CA TRP A 141 1.63 7.69 7.09
C TRP A 141 2.02 7.32 5.67
N LEU A 142 1.81 8.24 4.74
CA LEU A 142 2.40 8.21 3.41
C LEU A 142 3.77 8.89 3.50
N LEU A 143 4.85 8.20 3.12
CA LEU A 143 6.20 8.75 3.05
C LEU A 143 6.67 8.75 1.59
N LEU A 144 6.68 9.93 0.95
CA LEU A 144 7.18 10.09 -0.40
C LEU A 144 8.62 10.62 -0.36
N SER A 145 9.54 9.80 -0.84
CA SER A 145 10.93 10.19 -1.06
C SER A 145 11.16 10.50 -2.54
N PHE A 146 11.79 11.63 -2.85
CA PHE A 146 12.04 12.07 -4.22
C PHE A 146 13.45 12.64 -4.41
N GLU A 147 13.94 12.48 -5.63
CA GLU A 147 15.24 12.99 -6.06
C GLU A 147 15.13 14.47 -6.44
N HIS A 148 15.90 15.32 -5.74
CA HIS A 148 16.02 16.74 -6.02
C HIS A 148 17.40 17.06 -6.60
N LYS A 149 17.42 17.58 -7.83
CA LYS A 149 18.66 17.93 -8.54
C LYS A 149 18.93 19.42 -8.39
N THR A 150 19.92 19.76 -7.58
CA THR A 150 20.48 21.12 -7.55
C THR A 150 21.62 21.26 -8.57
N LEU A 151 22.08 22.50 -8.78
CA LEU A 151 23.19 22.78 -9.69
C LEU A 151 24.52 22.07 -9.31
N LEU A 152 24.67 21.66 -8.05
CA LEU A 152 25.92 21.12 -7.51
C LEU A 152 25.81 19.66 -7.05
N HIS A 153 24.63 19.20 -6.67
CA HIS A 153 24.44 17.86 -6.09
C HIS A 153 23.00 17.35 -6.27
N THR A 154 22.83 16.03 -6.22
CA THR A 154 21.53 15.36 -6.20
C THR A 154 21.22 14.87 -4.79
N GLU A 155 20.20 15.43 -4.14
CA GLU A 155 19.79 15.03 -2.80
C GLU A 155 18.45 14.30 -2.81
N TRP A 156 18.23 13.42 -1.84
CA TRP A 156 16.92 12.82 -1.59
C TRP A 156 16.19 13.65 -0.54
N ARG A 157 14.95 14.02 -0.84
CA ARG A 157 14.06 14.71 0.11
C ARG A 157 12.86 13.84 0.39
N THR A 158 12.28 14.00 1.58
CA THR A 158 11.10 13.24 2.00
C THR A 158 9.99 14.19 2.43
N VAL A 159 8.80 13.98 1.88
CA VAL A 159 7.55 14.60 2.33
C VAL A 159 6.63 13.53 2.88
N ARG A 160 5.85 13.88 3.90
CA ARG A 160 4.97 12.95 4.60
C ARG A 160 3.56 13.50 4.68
N SER A 161 2.58 12.62 4.52
CA SER A 161 1.17 12.93 4.74
C SER A 161 0.52 11.85 5.59
N ARG A 162 -0.58 12.17 6.23
CA ARG A 162 -1.30 11.26 7.13
C ARG A 162 -2.68 10.98 6.56
N ILE A 163 -3.01 9.69 6.47
CA ILE A 163 -4.35 9.18 6.23
C ILE A 163 -4.99 8.93 7.60
N PRO A 164 -5.94 9.78 8.02
CA PRO A 164 -6.71 9.56 9.24
C PRO A 164 -7.66 8.37 9.10
N LEU A 165 -7.62 7.37 9.99
CA LEU A 165 -8.56 6.22 10.00
C LEU A 165 -9.79 6.45 10.91
N TRP A 166 -10.15 7.71 11.17
CA TRP A 166 -11.08 8.11 12.25
C TRP A 166 -12.52 7.61 12.04
N ASN A 167 -12.86 7.14 10.82
CA ASN A 167 -14.20 6.67 10.48
C ASN A 167 -14.42 5.16 10.68
N ARG A 168 -13.46 4.40 11.22
CA ARG A 168 -13.65 2.96 11.49
C ARG A 168 -14.86 2.65 12.39
N GLY A 169 -15.21 3.53 13.33
CA GLY A 169 -16.29 3.28 14.30
C GLY A 169 -17.60 4.04 14.08
N SER A 170 -17.67 5.03 13.16
CA SER A 170 -18.83 5.94 13.09
C SER A 170 -19.89 5.54 12.05
N LEU A 171 -19.57 4.67 11.09
CA LEU A 171 -20.55 4.20 10.10
C LEU A 171 -21.22 2.87 10.47
N LEU A 172 -20.58 2.08 11.35
CA LEU A 172 -21.10 0.84 11.90
C LEU A 172 -20.90 0.91 13.41
N GLY A 173 -21.94 1.32 14.13
CA GLY A 173 -21.89 1.51 15.58
C GLY A 173 -21.33 0.28 16.30
N THR A 174 -20.09 0.38 16.74
CA THR A 174 -19.44 -0.62 17.58
C THR A 174 -18.86 0.11 18.77
N GLU A 175 -19.60 0.06 19.87
CA GLU A 175 -19.12 0.41 21.19
C GLU A 175 -17.95 -0.51 21.55
N ASP A 176 -16.93 0.07 22.19
CA ASP A 176 -15.78 -0.62 22.75
C ASP A 176 -16.21 -1.86 23.54
N ARG A 177 -15.79 -3.05 23.10
CA ARG A 177 -15.84 -4.26 23.93
C ARG A 177 -14.43 -4.74 24.23
N GLU A 178 -14.09 -4.62 25.51
CA GLU A 178 -12.95 -5.26 26.15
C GLU A 178 -12.90 -6.75 25.82
N GLY A 179 -11.68 -7.24 25.63
CA GLY A 179 -11.38 -8.56 25.09
C GLY A 179 -12.04 -9.69 25.86
N ASN A 180 -12.60 -10.61 25.08
CA ASN A 180 -12.69 -12.00 25.49
C ASN A 180 -12.17 -12.88 24.35
N GLU A 181 -11.18 -13.70 24.68
CA GLU A 181 -10.57 -14.69 23.80
C GLU A 181 -11.56 -15.85 23.61
N ASP A 182 -12.50 -15.74 22.68
CA ASP A 182 -13.29 -16.90 22.24
C ASP A 182 -13.20 -17.06 20.72
N ALA A 183 -12.80 -18.27 20.31
CA ALA A 183 -12.68 -18.68 18.91
C ALA A 183 -13.99 -18.51 18.12
N ASP A 184 -15.12 -18.45 18.82
CA ASP A 184 -16.47 -18.27 18.25
C ASP A 184 -16.75 -16.82 17.81
N SER A 185 -15.94 -15.86 18.28
CA SER A 185 -16.13 -14.42 17.99
C SER A 185 -15.28 -13.88 16.84
N VAL A 186 -14.23 -14.59 16.39
CA VAL A 186 -13.24 -13.99 15.46
C VAL A 186 -13.85 -13.67 14.09
N TRP A 187 -14.89 -14.40 13.69
CA TRP A 187 -15.58 -14.23 12.42
C TRP A 187 -16.61 -13.08 12.44
N LEU A 188 -17.04 -12.64 13.63
CA LEU A 188 -17.85 -11.43 13.82
C LEU A 188 -17.00 -10.16 13.77
N LEU A 189 -15.67 -10.29 13.89
CA LEU A 189 -14.76 -9.18 13.78
C LEU A 189 -14.62 -8.73 12.33
N HIS A 190 -14.31 -7.44 12.18
CA HIS A 190 -13.94 -6.88 10.89
C HIS A 190 -12.73 -7.61 10.30
N ASN A 191 -12.68 -7.74 8.96
CA ASN A 191 -11.63 -8.40 8.20
C ASN A 191 -10.19 -8.11 8.65
N PHE A 192 -9.88 -6.85 8.94
CA PHE A 192 -8.54 -6.44 9.36
C PHE A 192 -8.19 -6.97 10.75
N GLU A 193 -9.10 -6.82 11.72
CA GLU A 193 -8.90 -7.30 13.09
C GLU A 193 -8.85 -8.83 13.13
N ARG A 194 -9.75 -9.47 12.37
CA ARG A 194 -9.74 -10.92 12.15
C ARG A 194 -8.41 -11.39 11.54
N GLY A 195 -7.94 -10.72 10.50
CA GLY A 195 -6.69 -11.02 9.82
C GLY A 195 -5.48 -10.89 10.74
N ALA A 196 -5.42 -9.84 11.58
CA ALA A 196 -4.36 -9.65 12.55
C ALA A 196 -4.31 -10.77 13.60
N ILE A 197 -5.46 -11.08 14.23
CA ILE A 197 -5.58 -12.12 15.25
C ILE A 197 -5.23 -13.50 14.66
N ILE A 198 -5.73 -13.81 13.47
CA ILE A 198 -5.44 -15.08 12.80
C ILE A 198 -3.95 -15.16 12.45
N ARG A 199 -3.34 -14.08 11.92
CA ARG A 199 -1.90 -14.10 11.62
C ARG A 199 -1.06 -14.37 12.85
N GLU A 200 -1.33 -13.69 13.95
CA GLU A 200 -0.64 -13.91 15.22
C GLU A 200 -0.79 -15.37 15.68
N LYS A 201 -2.02 -15.88 15.67
CA LYS A 201 -2.32 -17.26 16.10
C LYS A 201 -1.63 -18.34 15.26
N PHE A 202 -1.50 -18.12 13.96
CA PHE A 202 -0.91 -19.08 13.03
C PHE A 202 0.60 -18.83 12.76
N GLY A 203 1.25 -18.01 13.59
CA GLY A 203 2.71 -17.89 13.62
C GLY A 203 3.29 -16.77 12.76
N GLY A 204 2.50 -15.74 12.44
CA GLY A 204 2.96 -14.51 11.80
C GLY A 204 3.97 -13.78 12.67
N CYS A 205 5.15 -13.51 12.15
CA CYS A 205 6.23 -12.80 12.86
C CYS A 205 6.69 -11.52 12.14
N LEU A 206 6.22 -11.30 10.90
CA LEU A 206 6.48 -10.08 10.15
C LEU A 206 5.44 -9.02 10.49
N PRO A 207 5.76 -7.73 10.27
CA PRO A 207 4.80 -6.65 10.39
C PRO A 207 3.50 -6.98 9.66
N GLU A 208 2.37 -6.55 10.22
CA GLU A 208 1.02 -6.84 9.71
C GLU A 208 0.86 -6.49 8.22
N PHE A 209 1.56 -5.46 7.74
CA PHE A 209 1.51 -5.00 6.36
C PHE A 209 2.74 -5.42 5.52
N TYR A 210 3.55 -6.36 6.01
CA TYR A 210 4.62 -6.91 5.20
C TYR A 210 4.01 -7.57 3.94
N PRO A 211 4.53 -7.30 2.73
CA PRO A 211 3.88 -7.72 1.49
C PRO A 211 3.78 -9.23 1.39
N VAL A 212 2.60 -9.71 0.98
CA VAL A 212 2.29 -11.11 0.60
C VAL A 212 2.40 -12.13 1.74
N ILE A 213 3.48 -12.12 2.50
CA ILE A 213 3.82 -13.08 3.55
C ILE A 213 3.59 -12.52 4.96
N ALA A 214 3.26 -13.42 5.87
CA ALA A 214 3.06 -13.16 7.30
C ALA A 214 4.25 -13.58 8.16
N ALA A 215 5.07 -14.53 7.72
CA ALA A 215 6.28 -14.94 8.42
C ALA A 215 7.43 -15.27 7.47
N TRP A 216 8.65 -15.10 7.98
CA TRP A 216 9.90 -15.47 7.32
C TRP A 216 10.87 -16.00 8.36
N ASP A 217 11.41 -17.19 8.14
CA ASP A 217 12.35 -17.86 9.05
C ASP A 217 13.78 -17.97 8.49
N GLY A 218 14.03 -17.38 7.31
CA GLY A 218 15.30 -17.47 6.58
C GLY A 218 15.30 -18.48 5.42
N ARG A 219 14.25 -19.31 5.28
CA ARG A 219 14.11 -20.24 4.14
C ARG A 219 12.70 -20.30 3.57
N GLU A 220 11.69 -20.24 4.44
CA GLU A 220 10.27 -20.38 4.08
C GLU A 220 9.54 -19.03 4.16
N ALA A 221 8.92 -18.66 3.04
CA ALA A 221 7.96 -17.57 2.94
C ALA A 221 6.56 -18.10 3.26
N LEU A 222 6.01 -17.73 4.41
CA LEU A 222 4.70 -18.16 4.88
C LEU A 222 3.67 -17.05 4.70
N ALA A 223 2.66 -17.26 3.86
CA ALA A 223 1.46 -16.43 3.80
C ALA A 223 0.36 -17.03 4.68
N ILE A 224 -0.34 -16.19 5.43
CA ILE A 224 -1.49 -16.58 6.25
C ILE A 224 -2.67 -15.70 5.82
N LYS A 225 -3.75 -16.31 5.38
CA LYS A 225 -4.96 -15.64 4.89
C LYS A 225 -6.19 -16.23 5.57
N SER A 226 -7.27 -15.47 5.64
CA SER A 226 -8.54 -15.92 6.20
C SER A 226 -9.67 -15.63 5.22
N MET A 227 -10.58 -16.58 5.02
CA MET A 227 -11.79 -16.39 4.22
C MET A 227 -12.99 -17.00 4.92
N ASP A 228 -14.03 -16.21 5.13
CA ASP A 228 -15.29 -16.71 5.67
C ASP A 228 -16.14 -17.30 4.54
N TRP A 229 -16.02 -18.59 4.28
CA TRP A 229 -16.78 -19.26 3.23
C TRP A 229 -18.29 -19.39 3.52
N THR A 230 -18.78 -18.92 4.68
CA THR A 230 -20.22 -18.84 4.96
C THR A 230 -20.87 -17.60 4.32
N ALA A 231 -20.08 -16.60 3.91
CA ALA A 231 -20.62 -15.40 3.29
C ALA A 231 -21.25 -15.70 1.92
N PRO A 232 -22.33 -14.98 1.52
CA PRO A 232 -23.03 -15.21 0.25
C PRO A 232 -22.11 -15.18 -0.97
N THR A 233 -21.12 -14.29 -0.97
CA THR A 233 -20.09 -14.12 -2.01
C THR A 233 -19.30 -15.41 -2.30
N TRP A 234 -19.17 -16.31 -1.32
CA TRP A 234 -18.41 -17.56 -1.41
C TRP A 234 -19.28 -18.81 -1.54
N SER A 235 -20.58 -18.63 -1.79
CA SER A 235 -21.51 -19.75 -2.01
C SER A 235 -21.13 -20.59 -3.25
N ASP A 236 -20.43 -20.00 -4.21
CA ASP A 236 -19.93 -20.67 -5.41
C ASP A 236 -18.45 -21.10 -5.24
N PRO A 237 -18.12 -22.41 -5.35
CA PRO A 237 -16.74 -22.88 -5.27
C PRO A 237 -15.82 -22.28 -6.35
N ALA A 238 -16.35 -21.86 -7.50
CA ALA A 238 -15.54 -21.22 -8.53
C ALA A 238 -15.04 -19.82 -8.09
N ALA A 239 -15.87 -19.06 -7.36
CA ALA A 239 -15.49 -17.78 -6.80
C ALA A 239 -14.38 -17.93 -5.75
N VAL A 240 -14.52 -18.92 -4.86
CA VAL A 240 -13.50 -19.26 -3.86
C VAL A 240 -12.20 -19.67 -4.56
N LYS A 241 -12.26 -20.55 -5.57
CA LYS A 241 -11.08 -21.00 -6.30
C LYS A 241 -10.37 -19.84 -6.99
N LYS A 242 -11.10 -18.94 -7.63
CA LYS A 242 -10.52 -17.75 -8.27
C LYS A 242 -9.77 -16.88 -7.26
N ARG A 243 -10.32 -16.68 -6.06
CA ARG A 243 -9.64 -15.90 -5.00
C ARG A 243 -8.39 -16.62 -4.49
N LEU A 244 -8.50 -17.92 -4.24
CA LEU A 244 -7.37 -18.76 -3.84
C LEU A 244 -6.24 -18.74 -4.87
N ASP A 245 -6.56 -18.80 -6.16
CA ASP A 245 -5.57 -18.71 -7.25
C ASP A 245 -4.83 -17.37 -7.25
N GLY A 246 -5.52 -16.28 -6.90
CA GLY A 246 -4.89 -14.98 -6.67
C GLY A 246 -3.82 -15.06 -5.56
N PHE A 247 -4.17 -15.62 -4.39
CA PHE A 247 -3.21 -15.76 -3.29
C PHE A 247 -2.01 -16.62 -3.64
N VAL A 248 -2.24 -17.73 -4.35
CA VAL A 248 -1.19 -18.63 -4.81
C VAL A 248 -0.29 -17.92 -5.82
N ALA A 249 -0.86 -17.19 -6.79
CA ALA A 249 -0.10 -16.46 -7.80
C ALA A 249 0.75 -15.34 -7.17
N ASP A 250 0.17 -14.57 -6.25
CA ASP A 250 0.88 -13.50 -5.52
C ASP A 250 2.07 -14.06 -4.75
N LEU A 251 1.88 -15.17 -4.03
CA LEU A 251 2.95 -15.82 -3.28
C LEU A 251 4.00 -16.45 -4.19
N ALA A 252 3.59 -17.08 -5.29
CA ALA A 252 4.49 -17.66 -6.27
C ALA A 252 5.39 -16.60 -6.93
N ALA A 253 4.82 -15.44 -7.26
CA ALA A 253 5.54 -14.31 -7.86
C ALA A 253 6.33 -13.46 -6.85
N PHE A 254 6.17 -13.71 -5.55
CA PHE A 254 6.86 -12.94 -4.52
C PHE A 254 8.34 -13.29 -4.46
N GLU A 255 9.18 -12.27 -4.69
CA GLU A 255 10.64 -12.39 -4.66
C GLU A 255 11.25 -11.95 -3.31
N GLY A 256 10.54 -11.12 -2.54
CA GLY A 256 11.04 -10.53 -1.30
C GLY A 256 10.90 -9.01 -1.28
N ALA A 257 10.75 -8.43 -0.09
CA ALA A 257 10.58 -6.98 0.10
C ALA A 257 11.67 -6.36 1.01
N GLY A 258 12.68 -7.15 1.39
CA GLY A 258 13.77 -6.74 2.28
C GLY A 258 13.39 -6.75 3.76
N SER A 259 14.32 -6.29 4.61
CA SER A 259 14.21 -6.36 6.06
C SER A 259 12.88 -5.79 6.58
N PRO A 260 12.17 -6.46 7.51
CA PRO A 260 12.60 -7.64 8.29
C PRO A 260 12.43 -9.02 7.61
N GLY A 261 11.93 -9.08 6.38
CA GLY A 261 11.76 -10.33 5.63
C GLY A 261 12.83 -10.58 4.56
N PRO A 262 12.57 -11.44 3.57
CA PRO A 262 13.57 -11.89 2.60
C PRO A 262 13.97 -10.79 1.61
N LEU A 263 15.23 -10.82 1.19
CA LEU A 263 15.71 -10.17 -0.03
C LEU A 263 15.36 -11.02 -1.27
N ALA A 264 15.37 -10.36 -2.43
CA ALA A 264 15.16 -11.02 -3.71
C ALA A 264 16.07 -12.24 -3.89
N GLY A 265 15.49 -13.41 -4.15
CA GLY A 265 16.21 -14.68 -4.36
C GLY A 265 16.55 -15.47 -3.11
N GLU A 266 16.17 -15.03 -1.90
CA GLU A 266 16.41 -15.79 -0.65
C GLU A 266 15.35 -16.87 -0.39
N ILE A 267 14.17 -16.76 -1.01
CA ILE A 267 13.01 -17.64 -0.77
C ILE A 267 13.24 -19.01 -1.39
N GLN A 268 13.28 -20.05 -0.55
CA GLN A 268 13.46 -21.45 -0.99
C GLN A 268 12.14 -22.22 -1.01
N MET A 269 11.26 -21.93 -0.06
CA MET A 269 9.97 -22.59 0.09
C MET A 269 8.87 -21.54 0.25
N ARG A 270 7.69 -21.84 -0.29
CA ARG A 270 6.50 -20.99 -0.20
C ARG A 270 5.35 -21.80 0.35
N ARG A 271 4.71 -21.31 1.40
CA ARG A 271 3.56 -21.96 2.02
C ARG A 271 2.45 -20.94 2.24
N LEU A 272 1.22 -21.34 1.89
CA LEU A 272 0.01 -20.56 2.11
C LEU A 272 -0.89 -21.33 3.09
N ILE A 273 -1.14 -20.75 4.26
CA ILE A 273 -2.18 -21.20 5.19
C ILE A 273 -3.44 -20.38 4.91
N LEU A 274 -4.48 -21.02 4.41
CA LEU A 274 -5.81 -20.45 4.30
C LEU A 274 -6.66 -20.92 5.49
N VAL A 275 -7.05 -19.98 6.35
CA VAL A 275 -7.90 -20.21 7.50
C VAL A 275 -9.36 -19.98 7.12
N ILE A 276 -10.21 -20.94 7.43
CA ILE A 276 -11.66 -20.91 7.16
C ILE A 276 -12.42 -21.23 8.45
N PRO A 277 -13.70 -20.84 8.57
CA PRO A 277 -14.50 -21.26 9.70
C PRO A 277 -14.78 -22.77 9.63
N ASP A 278 -15.08 -23.37 10.78
CA ASP A 278 -15.38 -24.80 10.91
C ASP A 278 -16.82 -25.18 10.50
N ASN A 279 -17.63 -24.21 10.08
CA ASN A 279 -18.98 -24.44 9.57
C ASN A 279 -19.00 -25.49 8.44
N ALA A 280 -20.07 -26.29 8.42
CA ALA A 280 -20.33 -27.22 7.34
C ALA A 280 -20.72 -26.47 6.07
N ILE A 281 -19.96 -26.67 4.99
CA ILE A 281 -20.19 -26.02 3.69
C ILE A 281 -20.51 -27.11 2.66
N ALA A 282 -21.69 -27.01 2.03
CA ALA A 282 -22.24 -28.07 1.21
C ALA A 282 -21.35 -28.51 0.04
N TRP A 283 -20.62 -27.56 -0.58
CA TRP A 283 -19.73 -27.85 -1.71
C TRP A 283 -18.32 -28.28 -1.28
N LYS A 284 -17.95 -28.12 0.00
CA LYS A 284 -16.61 -28.43 0.52
C LYS A 284 -16.42 -29.94 0.62
N THR A 285 -15.65 -30.51 -0.30
CA THR A 285 -15.31 -31.94 -0.32
C THR A 285 -13.80 -32.15 -0.31
N ALA A 286 -13.32 -33.23 0.31
CA ALA A 286 -11.89 -33.53 0.40
C ALA A 286 -11.20 -33.60 -0.97
N GLY A 287 -11.83 -34.25 -1.95
CA GLY A 287 -11.28 -34.37 -3.30
C GLY A 287 -11.13 -33.03 -4.03
N LEU A 288 -12.04 -32.08 -3.77
CA LEU A 288 -11.92 -30.71 -4.30
C LEU A 288 -10.74 -29.98 -3.66
N LEU A 289 -10.61 -30.04 -2.34
CA LEU A 289 -9.51 -29.40 -1.62
C LEU A 289 -8.16 -29.98 -2.04
N ASP A 290 -8.06 -31.29 -2.23
CA ASP A 290 -6.83 -31.96 -2.69
C ASP A 290 -6.48 -31.56 -4.12
N SER A 291 -7.48 -31.36 -4.99
CA SER A 291 -7.25 -30.83 -6.33
C SER A 291 -6.65 -29.42 -6.30
N TRP A 292 -7.12 -28.56 -5.39
CA TRP A 292 -6.62 -27.20 -5.22
C TRP A 292 -5.21 -27.18 -4.64
N LYS A 293 -4.91 -28.05 -3.67
CA LYS A 293 -3.55 -28.24 -3.15
C LYS A 293 -2.58 -28.70 -4.24
N GLY A 294 -2.99 -29.65 -5.07
CA GLY A 294 -2.18 -30.13 -6.18
C GLY A 294 -1.91 -29.06 -7.26
N GLU A 295 -2.85 -28.16 -7.50
CA GLU A 295 -2.63 -27.02 -8.41
C GLU A 295 -1.65 -26.01 -7.81
N ALA A 296 -1.79 -25.66 -6.53
CA ALA A 296 -0.88 -24.75 -5.86
C ALA A 296 0.56 -25.29 -5.83
N ASP A 297 0.72 -26.60 -5.59
CA ASP A 297 2.02 -27.27 -5.57
C ASP A 297 2.72 -27.21 -6.94
N ARG A 298 1.96 -27.32 -8.05
CA ARG A 298 2.49 -27.10 -9.41
C ARG A 298 3.02 -25.68 -9.63
N MET A 299 2.50 -24.70 -8.90
CA MET A 299 2.97 -23.32 -8.90
C MET A 299 4.10 -23.07 -7.88
N GLY A 300 4.57 -24.13 -7.19
CA GLY A 300 5.64 -24.04 -6.19
C GLY A 300 5.17 -23.50 -4.84
N VAL A 301 3.87 -23.57 -4.54
CA VAL A 301 3.28 -23.10 -3.28
C VAL A 301 2.60 -24.28 -2.57
N LEU A 302 3.04 -24.57 -1.35
CA LEU A 302 2.38 -25.54 -0.49
C LEU A 302 1.12 -24.92 0.12
N LEU A 303 -0.06 -25.35 -0.32
CA LEU A 303 -1.34 -24.89 0.22
C LEU A 303 -1.78 -25.76 1.40
N GLU A 304 -2.10 -25.11 2.51
CA GLU A 304 -2.68 -25.70 3.71
C GLU A 304 -4.00 -24.99 4.04
N ILE A 305 -5.09 -25.74 4.19
CA ILE A 305 -6.39 -25.19 4.57
C ILE A 305 -6.68 -25.64 6.00
N ARG A 306 -6.90 -24.68 6.90
CA ARG A 306 -7.14 -24.94 8.33
C ARG A 306 -8.49 -24.38 8.76
N GLU A 307 -9.23 -25.17 9.51
CA GLU A 307 -10.47 -24.74 10.14
C GLU A 307 -10.17 -24.10 11.49
N TYR A 308 -10.82 -22.98 11.79
CA TYR A 308 -10.66 -22.28 13.06
C TYR A 308 -11.87 -21.40 13.38
N GLY A 309 -12.57 -21.72 14.48
CA GLY A 309 -13.72 -20.97 14.96
C GLY A 309 -14.97 -21.14 14.09
N THR A 310 -16.14 -20.89 14.68
CA THR A 310 -17.43 -20.95 13.97
C THR A 310 -17.87 -19.55 13.56
N SER A 311 -18.30 -19.37 12.31
CA SER A 311 -18.90 -18.12 11.85
C SER A 311 -20.42 -18.13 12.05
N GLU A 312 -20.89 -17.13 12.80
CA GLU A 312 -22.31 -16.82 12.95
C GLU A 312 -22.75 -15.62 12.11
N ALA A 313 -21.81 -14.94 11.44
CA ALA A 313 -22.04 -13.66 10.76
C ALA A 313 -23.15 -13.71 9.70
N TYR A 314 -23.32 -14.86 9.04
CA TYR A 314 -24.27 -15.06 7.94
C TYR A 314 -25.28 -16.18 8.20
N SER A 315 -25.41 -16.64 9.45
CA SER A 315 -26.45 -17.62 9.80
C SER A 315 -27.84 -16.96 9.70
N PRO A 316 -28.86 -17.65 9.14
CA PRO A 316 -30.21 -17.12 9.14
C PRO A 316 -30.66 -16.96 10.60
N SER A 317 -30.89 -15.70 11.01
CA SER A 317 -31.52 -15.39 12.28
C SER A 317 -32.85 -16.13 12.35
N GLY A 318 -32.96 -17.05 13.31
CA GLY A 318 -34.23 -17.71 13.65
C GLY A 318 -35.27 -16.73 14.17
#